data_AF-A0A972ZV80-F1
#
_entry.id   AF-A0A972ZV80-F1
#
_cell.length_a   1.000
_cell.length_b   1.000
_cell.length_c   1.000
_cell.angle_alpha   90.00
_cell.angle_beta   90.00
_cell.angle_gamma   90.00
#
_symmetry.space_group_name_H-M   'P 1'
#
loop_
_entity.id
_entity.type
_entity.pdbx_description
1 polymer ?
#
loop_
_entity_poly.entity_id
_entity_poly.type
_entity_poly.pdbx_seq_one_letter_code
_entity_poly.pdbx_strand_id
1 'polypeptide(L)'
;SIALSGESQQMKESFDSLRFALLLSILLVYMIMAAQFESLWQPFIIMFTVPLSLMGVLCALYLTRTPISVVVILGVIILGGIVVNNGIILIDTINKLRAKGTDLVTAVVESGKTRLRPIFMTTMTTILGLTPLALGIAEGSELQSPMAITVMGGLALSTILTLFVIPCIYIIVAGFLMGKPVEVSIPARKIYPEGRSLPIKRPKPLTKAQPEKTKTIILPLPEVESKLDKPKIKPLILKPDIKEHKPESGPTMPKAESLPEVKPVSEVRPELKPKLSPEIQPSPELKLPLPPSLPLEPKPPLTELNSRQEQLLEHLKTAKKITRKEYAQFFKISVPTAARDLKQLLERGILIASGPLGPGRWYELKH
;
A
#
# COMPACT_ATOMS: atom_id res chain seq x y z
N SER A 1 19.10 -50.52 3.45
CA SER A 1 18.23 -49.47 4.01
C SER A 1 18.95 -48.15 4.34
N ILE A 2 20.27 -48.03 4.17
CA ILE A 2 21.04 -46.83 4.56
C ILE A 2 20.76 -45.61 3.65
N ALA A 3 20.50 -45.82 2.35
CA ALA A 3 20.16 -44.75 1.40
C ALA A 3 18.81 -44.07 1.69
N LEU A 4 17.79 -44.84 2.09
CA LEU A 4 16.47 -44.31 2.50
C LEU A 4 16.55 -43.44 3.76
N SER A 5 17.53 -43.70 4.63
CA SER A 5 17.80 -42.86 5.80
C SER A 5 18.46 -41.53 5.42
N GLY A 6 19.23 -41.49 4.32
CA GLY A 6 19.88 -40.27 3.82
C GLY A 6 18.89 -39.27 3.22
N GLU A 7 18.03 -39.73 2.31
CA GLU A 7 17.01 -38.89 1.66
C GLU A 7 16.03 -38.26 2.67
N SER A 8 15.57 -39.04 3.65
CA SER A 8 14.66 -38.55 4.70
C SER A 8 15.35 -37.52 5.60
N GLN A 9 16.63 -37.72 5.91
CA GLN A 9 17.42 -36.77 6.70
C GLN A 9 17.64 -35.46 5.94
N GLN A 10 17.98 -35.53 4.65
CA GLN A 10 18.16 -34.35 3.81
C GLN A 10 16.86 -33.56 3.62
N MET A 11 15.73 -34.26 3.50
CA MET A 11 14.41 -33.64 3.48
C MET A 11 14.10 -32.90 4.79
N LYS A 12 14.39 -33.52 5.94
CA LYS A 12 14.18 -32.89 7.26
C LYS A 12 15.04 -31.65 7.46
N GLU A 13 16.31 -31.72 7.08
CA GLU A 13 17.25 -30.59 7.15
C GLU A 13 16.81 -29.42 6.24
N SER A 14 16.32 -29.74 5.03
CA SER A 14 15.74 -28.75 4.13
C SER A 14 14.50 -28.09 4.72
N PHE A 15 13.59 -28.86 5.31
CA PHE A 15 12.39 -28.32 5.97
C PHE A 15 12.71 -27.41 7.15
N ASP A 16 13.73 -27.75 7.94
CA ASP A 16 14.16 -26.93 9.08
C ASP A 16 14.76 -25.60 8.62
N SER A 17 15.64 -25.66 7.60
CA SER A 17 16.21 -24.47 6.96
C SER A 17 15.13 -23.56 6.38
N LEU A 18 14.11 -24.14 5.72
CA LEU A 18 12.98 -23.36 5.18
C LEU A 18 12.07 -22.79 6.27
N ARG A 19 11.85 -23.51 7.39
CA ARG A 19 11.13 -22.94 8.55
C ARG A 19 11.86 -21.74 9.11
N PHE A 20 13.17 -21.85 9.28
CA PHE A 20 14.00 -20.75 9.73
C PHE A 20 13.91 -19.56 8.76
N ALA A 21 14.03 -19.82 7.45
CA ALA A 21 13.88 -18.81 6.42
C ALA A 21 12.49 -18.14 6.43
N LEU A 22 11.42 -18.91 6.65
CA LEU A 22 10.05 -18.39 6.74
C LEU A 22 9.86 -17.48 7.96
N LEU A 23 10.35 -17.88 9.14
CA LEU A 23 10.30 -17.05 10.34
C LEU A 23 11.12 -15.77 10.17
N LEU A 24 12.32 -15.89 9.63
CA LEU A 24 13.19 -14.75 9.35
C LEU A 24 12.55 -13.80 8.33
N SER A 25 11.91 -14.34 7.28
CA SER A 25 11.19 -13.56 6.28
C SER A 25 10.04 -12.77 6.88
N ILE A 26 9.20 -13.40 7.72
CA ILE A 26 8.10 -12.71 8.42
C ILE A 26 8.65 -11.57 9.30
N LEU A 27 9.72 -11.83 10.04
CA LEU A 27 10.36 -10.82 10.89
C LEU A 27 10.92 -9.65 10.07
N LEU A 28 11.62 -9.94 8.96
CA LEU A 28 12.18 -8.91 8.07
C LEU A 28 11.07 -8.07 7.45
N VAL A 29 10.03 -8.71 6.92
CA VAL A 29 8.87 -8.03 6.34
C VAL A 29 8.21 -7.13 7.38
N TYR A 30 8.03 -7.62 8.62
CA TYR A 30 7.48 -6.81 9.70
C TYR A 30 8.36 -5.59 10.02
N MET A 31 9.69 -5.73 10.09
CA MET A 31 10.59 -4.61 10.35
C MET A 31 10.57 -3.56 9.23
N ILE A 32 10.61 -4.00 7.97
CA ILE A 32 10.54 -3.10 6.80
C ILE A 32 9.22 -2.32 6.83
N MET A 33 8.13 -2.99 7.18
CA MET A 33 6.80 -2.39 7.29
C MET A 33 6.69 -1.41 8.44
N ALA A 34 7.24 -1.75 9.61
CA ALA A 34 7.29 -0.86 10.76
C ALA A 34 8.05 0.43 10.45
N ALA A 35 9.15 0.33 9.70
CA ALA A 35 9.88 1.49 9.20
C ALA A 35 9.07 2.28 8.17
N GLN A 36 8.37 1.60 7.26
CA GLN A 36 7.57 2.25 6.20
C GLN A 36 6.38 3.04 6.74
N PHE A 37 5.67 2.51 7.74
CA PHE A 37 4.47 3.13 8.31
C PHE A 37 4.74 4.00 9.53
N GLU A 38 6.00 4.11 9.97
CA GLU A 38 6.42 4.78 11.22
C GLU A 38 5.54 4.37 12.43
N SER A 39 5.08 3.11 12.43
CA SER A 39 4.09 2.60 13.37
C SER A 39 4.19 1.10 13.51
N LEU A 40 4.05 0.58 14.73
CA LEU A 40 4.07 -0.86 15.01
C LEU A 40 2.69 -1.52 14.87
N TRP A 41 1.60 -0.75 15.03
CA TRP A 41 0.23 -1.28 14.98
C TRP A 41 -0.24 -1.60 13.56
N GLN A 42 0.15 -0.79 12.59
CA GLN A 42 -0.29 -0.98 11.20
C GLN A 42 0.32 -2.21 10.53
N PRO A 43 1.64 -2.47 10.65
CA PRO A 43 2.25 -3.72 10.19
C PRO A 43 1.61 -4.97 10.82
N PHE A 44 1.22 -4.89 12.10
CA PHE A 44 0.57 -6.00 12.79
C PHE A 44 -0.78 -6.36 12.14
N ILE A 45 -1.60 -5.36 11.75
CA ILE A 45 -2.85 -5.59 11.02
C ILE A 45 -2.58 -6.24 9.66
N ILE A 46 -1.49 -5.86 8.99
CA ILE A 46 -1.14 -6.41 7.67
C ILE A 46 -0.59 -7.83 7.80
N MET A 47 0.11 -8.16 8.89
CA MET A 47 0.58 -9.53 9.15
C MET A 47 -0.56 -10.53 9.32
N PHE A 48 -1.76 -10.10 9.71
CA PHE A 48 -2.95 -10.98 9.71
C PHE A 48 -3.30 -11.52 8.31
N THR A 49 -2.82 -10.90 7.23
CA THR A 49 -3.05 -11.42 5.88
C THR A 49 -2.31 -12.72 5.58
N VAL A 50 -1.19 -12.97 6.27
CA VAL A 50 -0.37 -14.18 6.09
C VAL A 50 -1.11 -15.46 6.54
N PRO A 51 -1.67 -15.57 7.75
CA PRO A 51 -2.47 -16.74 8.12
C PRO A 51 -3.74 -16.88 7.27
N LEU A 52 -4.32 -15.76 6.82
CA LEU A 52 -5.45 -15.78 5.89
C LEU A 52 -5.08 -16.39 4.53
N SER A 53 -3.87 -16.14 4.03
CA SER A 53 -3.40 -16.75 2.79
C SER A 53 -3.02 -18.20 2.94
N LEU A 54 -2.49 -18.60 4.10
CA LEU A 54 -2.28 -20.01 4.43
C LEU A 54 -3.57 -20.82 4.35
N MET A 55 -4.73 -20.27 4.75
CA MET A 55 -6.01 -20.96 4.53
C MET A 55 -6.30 -21.22 3.04
N GLY A 56 -5.99 -20.27 2.17
CA GLY A 56 -6.13 -20.43 0.72
C GLY A 56 -5.18 -21.47 0.14
N VAL A 57 -3.94 -21.48 0.63
CA VAL A 57 -2.92 -22.49 0.27
C VAL A 57 -3.42 -23.88 0.62
N LEU A 58 -3.81 -24.10 1.88
CA LEU A 58 -4.29 -25.40 2.34
C LEU A 58 -5.53 -25.86 1.57
N CYS A 59 -6.46 -24.95 1.29
CA CYS A 59 -7.64 -25.25 0.48
C CYS A 59 -7.27 -25.69 -0.93
N ALA A 60 -6.32 -25.01 -1.58
CA ALA A 60 -5.90 -25.35 -2.93
C ALA A 60 -5.14 -26.67 -2.99
N LEU A 61 -4.17 -26.90 -2.08
CA LEU A 61 -3.43 -28.16 -1.99
C LEU A 61 -4.37 -29.34 -1.72
N TYR A 62 -5.38 -29.13 -0.88
CA TYR A 62 -6.39 -30.15 -0.60
C TYR A 62 -7.21 -30.47 -1.86
N LEU A 63 -7.60 -29.45 -2.63
CA LEU A 63 -8.36 -29.63 -3.87
C LEU A 63 -7.53 -30.31 -4.97
N THR A 64 -6.27 -29.94 -5.12
CA THR A 64 -5.35 -30.52 -6.13
C THR A 64 -4.65 -31.80 -5.67
N ARG A 65 -4.86 -32.22 -4.42
CA ARG A 65 -4.25 -33.41 -3.80
C ARG A 65 -2.71 -33.41 -3.89
N THR A 66 -2.10 -32.24 -3.84
CA THR A 66 -0.64 -32.08 -3.89
C THR A 66 -0.03 -32.23 -2.49
N PRO A 67 1.04 -33.04 -2.33
CA PRO A 67 1.70 -33.19 -1.05
C PRO A 67 2.47 -31.92 -0.67
N ILE A 68 2.66 -31.70 0.64
CA ILE A 68 3.50 -30.61 1.14
C ILE A 68 4.97 -30.99 0.91
N SER A 69 5.59 -30.35 -0.08
CA SER A 69 7.01 -30.50 -0.41
C SER A 69 7.80 -29.24 -0.04
N VAL A 70 9.13 -29.30 -0.14
CA VAL A 70 10.02 -28.12 0.01
C VAL A 70 9.58 -26.99 -0.94
N VAL A 71 9.19 -27.35 -2.17
CA VAL A 71 8.75 -26.41 -3.20
C VAL A 71 7.44 -25.70 -2.84
N VAL A 72 6.52 -26.39 -2.16
CA VAL A 72 5.30 -25.75 -1.62
C VAL A 72 5.66 -24.66 -0.60
N ILE A 73 6.61 -24.92 0.31
CA ILE A 73 6.99 -23.93 1.33
C ILE A 73 7.69 -22.72 0.69
N LEU A 74 8.51 -22.93 -0.34
CA LEU A 74 9.05 -21.81 -1.14
C LEU A 74 7.92 -20.96 -1.74
N GLY A 75 6.88 -21.60 -2.25
CA GLY A 75 5.66 -20.93 -2.72
C GLY A 75 4.98 -20.10 -1.63
N VAL A 76 4.88 -20.62 -0.39
CA VAL A 76 4.32 -19.90 0.76
C VAL A 76 5.15 -18.66 1.12
N ILE A 77 6.48 -18.75 1.09
CA ILE A 77 7.37 -17.61 1.36
C ILE A 77 7.13 -16.49 0.33
N ILE A 78 7.08 -16.84 -0.95
CA ILE A 78 6.82 -15.89 -2.04
C ILE A 78 5.40 -15.29 -1.92
N LEU A 79 4.40 -16.13 -1.65
CA LEU A 79 3.03 -15.71 -1.44
C LEU A 79 2.92 -14.69 -0.30
N GLY A 80 3.68 -14.87 0.78
CA GLY A 80 3.75 -13.93 1.90
C GLY A 80 4.01 -12.50 1.44
N GLY A 81 5.01 -12.29 0.58
CA GLY A 81 5.33 -10.97 0.04
C GLY A 81 4.21 -10.37 -0.83
N ILE A 82 3.60 -11.17 -1.70
CA ILE A 82 2.54 -10.73 -2.62
C ILE A 82 1.28 -10.32 -1.82
N VAL A 83 0.89 -11.15 -0.85
CA VAL A 83 -0.31 -10.93 -0.04
C VAL A 83 -0.13 -9.73 0.89
N VAL A 84 1.05 -9.61 1.50
CA VAL A 84 1.39 -8.44 2.32
C VAL A 84 1.27 -7.18 1.48
N ASN A 85 1.82 -7.14 0.26
CA ASN A 85 1.74 -5.99 -0.64
C ASN A 85 0.29 -5.55 -0.93
N ASN A 86 -0.64 -6.50 -1.11
CA ASN A 86 -2.06 -6.17 -1.26
C ASN A 86 -2.62 -5.45 -0.02
N GLY A 87 -2.18 -5.84 1.18
CA GLY A 87 -2.51 -5.17 2.44
C GLY A 87 -1.84 -3.80 2.60
N ILE A 88 -0.56 -3.65 2.20
CA ILE A 88 0.18 -2.37 2.23
C ILE A 88 -0.61 -1.30 1.49
N ILE A 89 -0.99 -1.57 0.23
CA ILE A 89 -1.66 -0.61 -0.65
C ILE A 89 -2.99 -0.14 -0.03
N LEU A 90 -3.72 -1.05 0.61
CA LEU A 90 -5.00 -0.73 1.23
C LEU A 90 -4.83 0.17 2.45
N ILE A 91 -3.96 -0.20 3.40
CA ILE A 91 -3.73 0.60 4.62
C ILE A 91 -3.09 1.95 4.29
N ASP A 92 -2.10 1.99 3.40
CA ASP A 92 -1.49 3.24 2.95
C ASP A 92 -2.53 4.21 2.38
N THR A 93 -3.52 3.70 1.63
CA THR A 93 -4.60 4.54 1.10
C THR A 93 -5.53 5.05 2.18
N ILE A 94 -5.85 4.21 3.17
CA ILE A 94 -6.65 4.62 4.33
C ILE A 94 -5.91 5.74 5.07
N ASN A 95 -4.62 5.56 5.36
CA ASN A 95 -3.81 6.58 6.02
C ASN A 95 -3.73 7.89 5.21
N LYS A 96 -3.58 7.80 3.88
CA LYS A 96 -3.59 8.97 3.00
C LYS A 96 -4.93 9.72 3.05
N LEU A 97 -6.05 9.03 3.17
CA LEU A 97 -7.37 9.68 3.34
C LEU A 97 -7.56 10.24 4.76
N ARG A 98 -7.03 9.56 5.77
CA ARG A 98 -7.02 10.04 7.17
C ARG A 98 -6.16 11.30 7.32
N ALA A 99 -5.01 11.36 6.67
CA ALA A 99 -4.14 12.53 6.62
C ALA A 99 -4.81 13.75 5.95
N LYS A 100 -5.76 13.50 5.03
CA LYS A 100 -6.60 14.55 4.41
C LYS A 100 -7.77 14.99 5.30
N GLY A 101 -7.89 14.46 6.52
CA GLY A 101 -8.97 14.80 7.46
C GLY A 101 -10.28 14.06 7.21
N THR A 102 -10.28 12.96 6.44
CA THR A 102 -11.50 12.16 6.22
C THR A 102 -11.84 11.34 7.46
N ASP A 103 -13.13 11.26 7.79
CA ASP A 103 -13.63 10.40 8.87
C ASP A 103 -13.18 8.94 8.68
N LEU A 104 -13.00 8.20 9.79
CA LEU A 104 -12.44 6.85 9.80
C LEU A 104 -13.21 5.90 8.91
N VAL A 105 -14.54 5.84 9.07
CA VAL A 105 -15.38 4.90 8.34
C VAL A 105 -15.46 5.29 6.87
N THR A 106 -15.57 6.59 6.60
CA THR A 106 -15.60 7.11 5.23
C THR A 106 -14.29 6.83 4.49
N ALA A 107 -13.15 7.02 5.16
CA ALA A 107 -11.82 6.75 4.61
C ALA A 107 -11.64 5.27 4.28
N VAL A 108 -12.10 4.37 5.14
CA VAL A 108 -12.01 2.91 4.92
C VAL A 108 -12.87 2.48 3.73
N VAL A 109 -14.12 2.97 3.64
CA VAL A 109 -15.03 2.65 2.54
C VAL A 109 -14.53 3.20 1.20
N GLU A 110 -14.03 4.44 1.17
CA GLU A 110 -13.49 5.05 -0.05
C GLU A 110 -12.18 4.39 -0.50
N SER A 111 -11.32 3.99 0.45
CA SER A 111 -10.12 3.20 0.15
C SER A 111 -10.47 1.85 -0.46
N GLY A 112 -11.42 1.13 0.13
CA GLY A 112 -11.89 -0.15 -0.41
C GLY A 112 -12.38 -0.03 -1.86
N LYS A 113 -13.21 0.98 -2.16
CA LYS A 113 -13.75 1.21 -3.51
C LYS A 113 -12.68 1.56 -4.54
N THR A 114 -11.71 2.39 -4.17
CA THR A 114 -10.65 2.83 -5.09
C THR A 114 -9.60 1.77 -5.34
N ARG A 115 -9.37 0.86 -4.37
CA ARG A 115 -8.33 -0.18 -4.44
C ARG A 115 -8.82 -1.55 -4.86
N LEU A 116 -10.12 -1.83 -4.77
CA LEU A 116 -10.74 -3.06 -5.27
C LEU A 116 -10.26 -3.38 -6.69
N ARG A 117 -10.40 -2.43 -7.64
CA ARG A 117 -10.02 -2.64 -9.04
C ARG A 117 -8.52 -2.98 -9.21
N PRO A 118 -7.56 -2.15 -8.71
CA PRO A 118 -6.14 -2.49 -8.77
C PRO A 118 -5.78 -3.84 -8.14
N ILE A 119 -6.31 -4.16 -6.95
CA ILE A 119 -6.00 -5.41 -6.24
C ILE A 119 -6.48 -6.64 -7.02
N PHE A 120 -7.67 -6.54 -7.63
CA PHE A 120 -8.17 -7.59 -8.52
C PHE A 120 -7.33 -7.71 -9.80
N MET A 121 -6.89 -6.59 -10.39
CA MET A 121 -6.03 -6.60 -11.58
C MET A 121 -4.69 -7.30 -11.33
N THR A 122 -4.02 -7.00 -10.21
CA THR A 122 -2.75 -7.65 -9.86
C THR A 122 -2.95 -9.13 -9.58
N THR A 123 -3.97 -9.47 -8.78
CA THR A 123 -4.30 -10.85 -8.45
C THR A 123 -4.60 -11.68 -9.70
N MET A 124 -5.43 -11.16 -10.60
CA MET A 124 -5.79 -11.84 -11.85
C MET A 124 -4.57 -12.01 -12.75
N THR A 125 -3.72 -10.98 -12.86
CA THR A 125 -2.48 -11.05 -13.64
C THR A 125 -1.57 -12.15 -13.14
N THR A 126 -1.35 -12.23 -11.82
CA THR A 126 -0.51 -13.29 -11.22
C THR A 126 -1.11 -14.67 -11.42
N ILE A 127 -2.42 -14.82 -11.21
CA ILE A 127 -3.13 -16.10 -11.43
C ILE A 127 -2.99 -16.55 -12.88
N LEU A 128 -3.26 -15.67 -13.85
CA LEU A 128 -3.15 -15.97 -15.26
C LEU A 128 -1.71 -16.27 -15.68
N GLY A 129 -0.73 -15.54 -15.13
CA GLY A 129 0.70 -15.79 -15.39
C GLY A 129 1.19 -17.14 -14.84
N LEU A 130 0.63 -17.61 -13.73
CA LEU A 130 0.98 -18.90 -13.13
C LEU A 130 0.12 -20.07 -13.64
N THR A 131 -0.97 -19.80 -14.36
CA THR A 131 -1.89 -20.82 -14.88
C THR A 131 -1.20 -21.90 -15.73
N PRO A 132 -0.34 -21.60 -16.73
CA PRO A 132 0.30 -22.66 -17.52
C PRO A 132 1.26 -23.53 -16.70
N LEU A 133 1.87 -22.95 -15.66
CA LEU A 133 2.76 -23.65 -14.74
C LEU A 133 1.98 -24.56 -13.79
N ALA A 134 0.84 -24.09 -13.29
CA ALA A 134 -0.05 -24.88 -12.44
C ALA A 134 -0.67 -26.06 -13.20
N LEU A 135 -1.03 -25.86 -14.48
CA LEU A 135 -1.63 -26.89 -15.33
C LEU A 135 -0.63 -27.94 -15.87
N GLY A 136 0.67 -27.74 -15.66
CA GLY A 136 1.67 -28.71 -16.13
C GLY A 136 1.96 -28.65 -17.63
N ILE A 137 1.54 -27.57 -18.33
CA ILE A 137 1.65 -27.46 -19.79
C ILE A 137 3.06 -27.02 -20.21
N ALA A 138 3.75 -26.27 -19.34
CA ALA A 138 5.10 -25.76 -19.59
C ALA A 138 6.18 -26.85 -19.36
N GLU A 139 7.30 -26.74 -20.07
CA GLU A 139 8.48 -27.57 -19.81
C GLU A 139 9.01 -27.34 -18.38
N GLY A 140 9.38 -28.41 -17.67
CA GLY A 140 9.83 -28.35 -16.27
C GLY A 140 8.73 -28.02 -15.24
N SER A 141 7.46 -28.03 -15.66
CA SER A 141 6.33 -27.72 -14.79
C SER A 141 6.07 -28.76 -13.70
N GLU A 142 6.53 -29.99 -13.83
CA GLU A 142 6.37 -31.04 -12.81
C GLU A 142 6.99 -30.65 -11.46
N LEU A 143 8.13 -29.95 -11.48
CA LEU A 143 8.82 -29.49 -10.29
C LEU A 143 8.20 -28.19 -9.74
N GLN A 144 7.68 -27.32 -10.60
CA GLN A 144 7.20 -25.99 -10.24
C GLN A 144 5.68 -25.89 -10.05
N SER A 145 4.91 -26.85 -10.55
CA SER A 145 3.45 -26.89 -10.47
C SER A 145 2.94 -26.82 -9.03
N PRO A 146 3.50 -27.58 -8.06
CA PRO A 146 3.07 -27.48 -6.66
C PRO A 146 3.25 -26.07 -6.08
N MET A 147 4.31 -25.36 -6.46
CA MET A 147 4.54 -23.97 -6.06
C MET A 147 3.54 -23.02 -6.72
N ALA A 148 3.28 -23.17 -8.02
CA ALA A 148 2.30 -22.36 -8.74
C ALA A 148 0.89 -22.50 -8.15
N ILE A 149 0.47 -23.75 -7.87
CA ILE A 149 -0.83 -24.05 -7.24
C ILE A 149 -0.92 -23.40 -5.84
N THR A 150 0.14 -23.51 -5.04
CA THR A 150 0.25 -22.88 -3.71
C THR A 150 -0.01 -21.38 -3.80
N VAL A 151 0.70 -20.68 -4.69
CA VAL A 151 0.58 -19.22 -4.85
C VAL A 151 -0.78 -18.85 -5.41
N MET A 152 -1.28 -19.54 -6.44
CA MET A 152 -2.59 -19.27 -7.04
C MET A 152 -3.73 -19.42 -6.03
N GLY A 153 -3.76 -20.52 -5.30
CA GLY A 153 -4.79 -20.81 -4.29
C GLY A 153 -4.75 -19.85 -3.11
N GLY A 154 -3.55 -19.62 -2.58
CA GLY A 154 -3.32 -18.67 -1.51
C GLY A 154 -3.74 -17.26 -1.90
N LEU A 155 -3.40 -16.81 -3.11
CA LEU A 155 -3.72 -15.47 -3.58
C LEU A 155 -5.22 -15.30 -3.88
N ALA A 156 -5.86 -16.28 -4.54
CA ALA A 156 -7.27 -16.20 -4.88
C ALA A 156 -8.16 -16.07 -3.63
N LEU A 157 -7.92 -16.90 -2.62
CA LEU A 157 -8.70 -16.86 -1.38
C LEU A 157 -8.31 -15.63 -0.53
N SER A 158 -7.01 -15.38 -0.35
CA SER A 158 -6.55 -14.28 0.50
C SER A 158 -6.97 -12.92 -0.02
N THR A 159 -7.00 -12.68 -1.33
CA THR A 159 -7.41 -11.39 -1.88
C THR A 159 -8.85 -11.05 -1.50
N ILE A 160 -9.75 -12.04 -1.56
CA ILE A 160 -11.14 -11.85 -1.13
C ILE A 160 -11.18 -11.60 0.38
N LEU A 161 -10.60 -12.49 1.20
CA LEU A 161 -10.67 -12.36 2.65
C LEU A 161 -10.01 -11.07 3.15
N THR A 162 -8.83 -10.73 2.63
CA THR A 162 -8.03 -9.55 3.03
C THR A 162 -8.79 -8.26 2.79
N LEU A 163 -9.52 -8.15 1.67
CA LEU A 163 -10.28 -6.95 1.35
C LEU A 163 -11.44 -6.69 2.32
N PHE A 164 -11.97 -7.72 2.97
CA PHE A 164 -12.99 -7.57 4.02
C PHE A 164 -12.37 -7.47 5.41
N VAL A 165 -11.38 -8.33 5.70
CA VAL A 165 -10.81 -8.49 7.03
C VAL A 165 -9.93 -7.29 7.42
N ILE A 166 -9.10 -6.75 6.52
CA ILE A 166 -8.27 -5.58 6.85
C ILE A 166 -9.13 -4.37 7.24
N PRO A 167 -10.14 -3.94 6.45
CA PRO A 167 -11.02 -2.84 6.83
C PRO A 167 -11.67 -3.02 8.20
N CYS A 168 -12.18 -4.23 8.48
CA CYS A 168 -12.82 -4.55 9.75
C CYS A 168 -11.85 -4.46 10.91
N ILE A 169 -10.68 -5.10 10.80
CA ILE A 169 -9.65 -5.06 11.86
C ILE A 169 -9.16 -3.62 12.05
N TYR A 170 -8.95 -2.87 10.98
CA TYR A 170 -8.51 -1.48 11.07
C TYR A 170 -9.52 -0.61 11.81
N ILE A 171 -10.83 -0.73 11.54
CA ILE A 171 -11.87 0.01 12.26
C ILE A 171 -11.91 -0.37 13.74
N ILE A 172 -11.82 -1.66 14.06
CA ILE A 172 -11.84 -2.15 15.44
C ILE A 172 -10.63 -1.62 16.21
N VAL A 173 -9.43 -1.77 15.65
CA VAL A 173 -8.19 -1.33 16.28
C VAL A 173 -8.16 0.19 16.39
N ALA A 174 -8.48 0.93 15.33
CA ALA A 174 -8.52 2.39 15.38
C ALA A 174 -9.59 2.91 16.36
N GLY A 175 -10.76 2.29 16.42
CA GLY A 175 -11.81 2.61 17.37
C GLY A 175 -11.38 2.37 18.82
N PHE A 176 -10.71 1.23 19.08
CA PHE A 176 -10.14 0.91 20.38
C PHE A 176 -9.07 1.92 20.82
N LEU A 177 -8.15 2.30 19.92
CA LEU A 177 -7.11 3.29 20.22
C LEU A 177 -7.66 4.71 20.43
N MET A 178 -8.74 5.09 19.75
CA MET A 178 -9.25 6.47 19.79
C MET A 178 -10.26 6.75 20.91
N GLY A 179 -10.78 5.73 21.60
CA GLY A 179 -11.63 5.90 22.79
C GLY A 179 -12.93 6.70 22.56
N LYS A 180 -13.31 6.94 21.31
CA LYS A 180 -14.52 7.67 20.91
C LYS A 180 -15.48 6.68 20.26
N PRO A 181 -16.79 6.73 20.57
CA PRO A 181 -17.77 5.93 19.84
C PRO A 181 -17.65 6.29 18.36
N VAL A 182 -17.45 5.27 17.52
CA VAL A 182 -17.36 5.43 16.07
C VAL A 182 -18.72 5.93 15.59
N GLU A 183 -18.85 7.24 15.50
CA GLU A 183 -20.05 7.88 14.98
C GLU A 183 -20.01 7.68 13.47
N VAL A 184 -20.76 6.68 12.98
CA VAL A 184 -20.85 6.34 11.56
C VAL A 184 -21.64 7.45 10.85
N SER A 185 -21.01 8.61 10.65
CA SER A 185 -21.56 9.68 9.84
C SER A 185 -21.24 9.37 8.37
N ILE A 186 -22.07 8.55 7.73
CA ILE A 186 -22.02 8.41 6.27
C ILE A 186 -22.41 9.77 5.71
N PRO A 187 -21.52 10.50 5.00
CA PRO A 187 -21.92 11.74 4.36
C PRO A 187 -22.96 11.41 3.29
N ALA A 188 -24.22 11.74 3.57
CA ALA A 188 -25.36 11.55 2.64
C ALA A 188 -25.20 12.29 1.30
N ARG A 189 -24.10 13.03 1.12
CA ARG A 189 -23.86 13.97 0.02
C ARG A 189 -23.42 13.33 -1.30
N LYS A 190 -23.13 12.02 -1.36
CA LYS A 190 -22.61 11.37 -2.59
C LYS A 190 -23.38 10.15 -3.08
N ILE A 191 -24.52 9.83 -2.46
CA ILE A 191 -25.31 8.62 -2.77
C ILE A 191 -26.61 8.95 -3.51
N TYR A 192 -27.07 10.20 -3.49
CA TYR A 192 -28.24 10.65 -4.25
C TYR A 192 -27.80 11.57 -5.40
N PRO A 193 -28.05 11.22 -6.68
CA PRO A 193 -28.08 12.24 -7.72
C PRO A 193 -29.11 13.29 -7.29
N GLU A 194 -28.75 14.56 -7.39
CA GLU A 194 -29.58 15.68 -7.00
C GLU A 194 -31.04 15.51 -7.46
N GLY A 195 -32.00 15.65 -6.53
CA GLY A 195 -33.41 15.81 -6.90
C GLY A 195 -34.47 14.95 -6.20
N ARG A 196 -34.15 14.08 -5.22
CA ARG A 196 -35.18 13.50 -4.34
C ARG A 196 -34.77 13.55 -2.87
N SER A 197 -35.22 14.58 -2.16
CA SER A 197 -35.26 14.59 -0.70
C SER A 197 -36.47 13.79 -0.23
N LEU A 198 -36.24 12.76 0.59
CA LEU A 198 -37.33 12.16 1.36
C LEU A 198 -37.82 13.20 2.38
N PRO A 199 -39.15 13.36 2.60
CA PRO A 199 -39.67 14.27 3.59
C PRO A 199 -39.42 13.70 4.99
N ILE A 200 -38.23 13.90 5.54
CA ILE A 200 -37.95 13.59 6.93
C ILE A 200 -38.56 14.71 7.77
N LYS A 201 -39.83 14.53 8.14
CA LYS A 201 -40.50 15.35 9.15
C LYS A 201 -39.83 15.01 10.49
N ARG A 202 -38.90 15.86 10.94
CA ARG A 202 -38.26 15.70 12.25
C ARG A 202 -39.37 15.61 13.31
N PRO A 203 -39.40 14.60 14.20
CA PRO A 203 -40.30 14.65 15.34
C PRO A 203 -39.91 15.89 16.17
N LYS A 204 -40.90 16.76 16.43
CA LYS A 204 -40.72 17.93 17.30
C LYS A 204 -40.23 17.46 18.66
N PRO A 205 -39.34 18.22 19.34
CA PRO A 205 -38.93 17.89 20.69
C PRO A 205 -40.16 17.81 21.58
N LEU A 206 -40.26 16.76 22.39
CA LEU A 206 -41.30 16.58 23.40
C LEU A 206 -41.19 17.71 24.42
N THR A 207 -41.88 18.81 24.14
CA THR A 207 -42.16 19.87 25.10
C THR A 207 -42.97 19.27 26.25
N LYS A 208 -42.48 19.52 27.46
CA LYS A 208 -42.99 19.05 28.75
C LYS A 208 -44.51 19.08 28.82
N ALA A 209 -45.13 17.92 29.03
CA ALA A 209 -46.51 17.84 29.48
C ALA A 209 -46.54 18.05 31.01
N GLN A 210 -47.06 19.19 31.44
CA GLN A 210 -47.62 19.37 32.79
C GLN A 210 -49.11 18.97 32.76
N PRO A 211 -49.69 18.63 33.93
CA PRO A 211 -50.69 17.57 34.05
C PRO A 211 -52.11 18.11 33.91
N GLU A 212 -52.91 17.48 33.04
CA GLU A 212 -54.36 17.67 33.06
C GLU A 212 -55.05 16.49 33.74
N LYS A 213 -55.79 16.86 34.79
CA LYS A 213 -56.75 16.03 35.52
C LYS A 213 -57.71 15.35 34.54
N THR A 214 -57.98 14.06 34.70
CA THR A 214 -59.32 13.46 34.58
C THR A 214 -59.30 12.00 35.10
N LYS A 215 -60.41 11.66 35.74
CA LYS A 215 -60.71 10.50 36.58
C LYS A 215 -60.54 9.12 35.92
N THR A 216 -60.01 8.21 36.73
CA THR A 216 -60.35 6.79 36.96
C THR A 216 -61.21 6.06 35.92
N ILE A 217 -60.67 4.98 35.32
CA ILE A 217 -61.34 3.67 35.20
C ILE A 217 -60.30 2.57 35.44
N ILE A 218 -60.63 1.70 36.38
CA ILE A 218 -59.84 0.58 36.92
C ILE A 218 -60.03 -0.64 36.02
N LEU A 219 -58.96 -1.38 35.73
CA LEU A 219 -59.02 -2.83 35.46
C LEU A 219 -57.90 -3.51 36.27
N PRO A 220 -58.17 -4.61 36.98
CA PRO A 220 -57.32 -5.10 38.05
C PRO A 220 -56.15 -5.94 37.52
N LEU A 221 -54.99 -5.76 38.15
CA LEU A 221 -53.86 -6.69 38.10
C LEU A 221 -54.19 -7.98 38.87
N PRO A 222 -53.66 -9.14 38.48
CA PRO A 222 -53.34 -10.19 39.45
C PRO A 222 -51.86 -10.07 39.85
N GLU A 223 -51.63 -9.76 41.13
CA GLU A 223 -50.38 -9.98 41.87
C GLU A 223 -49.83 -11.40 41.67
N VAL A 224 -48.49 -11.54 41.57
CA VAL A 224 -47.74 -12.49 42.41
C VAL A 224 -46.36 -11.89 42.74
N GLU A 225 -46.09 -11.86 44.04
CA GLU A 225 -44.93 -11.33 44.74
C GLU A 225 -43.58 -12.01 44.37
N SER A 226 -42.46 -11.31 44.57
CA SER A 226 -41.63 -11.53 45.77
C SER A 226 -40.14 -11.16 45.61
N LYS A 227 -39.63 -10.56 46.71
CA LYS A 227 -38.25 -10.47 47.23
C LYS A 227 -37.39 -9.28 46.77
N LEU A 228 -37.16 -8.29 47.66
CA LEU A 228 -36.14 -8.22 48.75
C LEU A 228 -34.74 -7.95 48.13
N ASP A 229 -33.93 -6.94 48.46
CA ASP A 229 -33.86 -5.94 49.51
C ASP A 229 -32.93 -4.80 49.04
N LYS A 230 -33.07 -3.59 49.58
CA LYS A 230 -32.07 -2.50 49.52
C LYS A 230 -31.65 -2.16 50.95
N PRO A 231 -30.37 -1.95 51.27
CA PRO A 231 -29.98 -1.00 52.31
C PRO A 231 -29.57 0.33 51.62
N LYS A 232 -30.30 1.46 51.79
CA LYS A 232 -30.12 2.52 52.82
C LYS A 232 -28.64 2.71 53.21
N ILE A 233 -28.04 3.91 53.21
CA ILE A 233 -28.32 5.03 54.13
C ILE A 233 -27.70 6.37 53.62
N LYS A 234 -28.50 7.44 53.81
CA LYS A 234 -28.33 8.92 53.95
C LYS A 234 -27.11 9.74 53.47
N PRO A 235 -27.35 10.99 53.02
CA PRO A 235 -26.34 12.00 52.66
C PRO A 235 -25.88 12.84 53.87
N LEU A 236 -24.60 13.24 53.90
CA LEU A 236 -24.09 14.25 54.82
C LEU A 236 -23.65 15.50 54.04
N ILE A 237 -24.32 16.61 54.33
CA ILE A 237 -23.95 17.97 53.93
C ILE A 237 -23.16 18.57 55.10
N LEU A 238 -21.99 19.17 54.87
CA LEU A 238 -21.57 20.33 55.63
C LEU A 238 -20.66 21.25 54.79
N LYS A 239 -20.79 22.54 55.09
CA LYS A 239 -20.54 23.76 54.31
C LYS A 239 -19.05 24.21 54.28
N PRO A 240 -18.73 25.26 53.48
CA PRO A 240 -17.37 25.62 53.08
C PRO A 240 -16.68 26.53 54.10
N ASP A 241 -15.35 26.48 54.14
CA ASP A 241 -14.52 27.51 54.76
C ASP A 241 -13.48 28.03 53.76
N ILE A 242 -13.53 29.34 53.54
CA ILE A 242 -12.62 30.15 52.74
C ILE A 242 -11.58 30.72 53.71
N LYS A 243 -10.29 30.58 53.40
CA LYS A 243 -9.26 31.53 53.84
C LYS A 243 -8.31 31.84 52.68
N GLU A 244 -8.21 33.13 52.40
CA GLU A 244 -7.38 33.81 51.42
C GLU A 244 -5.88 33.69 51.75
N HIS A 245 -5.03 33.70 50.71
CA HIS A 245 -3.73 34.40 50.76
C HIS A 245 -3.33 34.87 49.34
N LYS A 246 -2.98 36.16 49.25
CA LYS A 246 -2.51 36.91 48.06
C LYS A 246 -0.98 36.75 47.87
N PRO A 247 -0.40 37.23 46.74
CA PRO A 247 0.91 36.82 46.22
C PRO A 247 2.08 37.74 46.62
N GLU A 248 3.30 37.19 46.64
CA GLU A 248 4.59 37.90 46.68
C GLU A 248 5.61 37.09 45.84
N SER A 249 6.05 37.62 44.69
CA SER A 249 7.36 38.24 44.41
C SER A 249 8.55 37.26 44.34
N GLY A 250 9.17 37.16 43.15
CA GLY A 250 10.30 36.26 42.85
C GLY A 250 11.66 36.69 43.40
N PRO A 251 12.70 35.87 43.16
CA PRO A 251 13.92 36.35 42.49
C PRO A 251 14.44 35.35 41.43
N THR A 252 14.73 35.76 40.19
CA THR A 252 16.01 36.26 39.64
C THR A 252 16.89 35.15 39.02
N MET A 253 17.12 35.27 37.71
CA MET A 253 18.08 34.46 36.94
C MET A 253 19.53 34.73 37.35
N PRO A 254 20.44 33.75 37.29
CA PRO A 254 21.87 34.01 37.19
C PRO A 254 22.27 34.42 35.77
N LYS A 255 23.06 35.49 35.70
CA LYS A 255 23.65 36.14 34.53
C LYS A 255 24.75 35.28 33.88
N ALA A 256 25.02 35.60 32.62
CA ALA A 256 26.12 35.13 31.80
C ALA A 256 27.50 35.47 32.38
N GLU A 257 28.44 34.53 32.30
CA GLU A 257 29.87 34.78 32.51
C GLU A 257 30.71 33.99 31.48
N SER A 258 31.33 34.78 30.59
CA SER A 258 32.55 34.61 29.78
C SER A 258 33.05 33.21 29.37
N LEU A 259 33.13 33.02 28.05
CA LEU A 259 34.05 32.13 27.34
C LEU A 259 35.53 32.39 27.73
N PRO A 260 36.35 31.34 27.87
CA PRO A 260 37.76 31.42 27.55
C PRO A 260 38.04 30.73 26.21
N GLU A 261 38.68 31.48 25.32
CA GLU A 261 39.13 31.06 24.00
C GLU A 261 40.58 30.54 24.06
N VAL A 262 40.90 29.61 23.14
CA VAL A 262 42.24 29.28 22.57
C VAL A 262 43.14 28.25 23.31
N LYS A 263 43.35 27.05 22.73
CA LYS A 263 44.49 26.66 21.83
C LYS A 263 44.46 25.14 21.50
N PRO A 264 45.07 24.69 20.38
CA PRO A 264 44.87 23.35 19.83
C PRO A 264 45.84 22.33 20.41
N VAL A 265 45.36 21.10 20.62
CA VAL A 265 46.22 19.95 20.94
C VAL A 265 46.46 19.14 19.67
N SER A 266 47.68 19.27 19.16
CA SER A 266 48.35 18.40 18.21
C SER A 266 48.72 17.05 18.87
N GLU A 267 48.88 16.02 18.03
CA GLU A 267 49.49 14.70 18.32
C GLU A 267 48.71 13.79 19.31
N VAL A 268 48.48 12.49 19.10
CA VAL A 268 49.26 11.43 18.47
C VAL A 268 48.29 10.36 17.97
N ARG A 269 48.35 9.99 16.68
CA ARG A 269 47.73 8.78 16.14
C ARG A 269 48.80 7.69 16.11
N PRO A 270 48.66 6.55 16.82
CA PRO A 270 49.62 5.47 16.69
C PRO A 270 49.48 4.82 15.32
N GLU A 271 50.59 4.81 14.56
CA GLU A 271 50.74 4.02 13.36
C GLU A 271 50.53 2.54 13.66
N LEU A 272 49.50 1.93 13.06
CA LEU A 272 49.42 0.49 12.90
C LEU A 272 49.74 0.14 11.45
N LYS A 273 50.91 -0.46 11.27
CA LYS A 273 51.46 -0.99 10.02
C LYS A 273 50.41 -1.81 9.24
N PRO A 274 50.34 -1.71 7.91
CA PRO A 274 49.49 -2.58 7.12
C PRO A 274 50.01 -4.01 7.19
N LYS A 275 49.20 -4.93 7.70
CA LYS A 275 49.45 -6.37 7.53
C LYS A 275 49.32 -6.70 6.05
N LEU A 276 50.43 -7.16 5.49
CA LEU A 276 50.59 -7.76 4.18
C LEU A 276 49.48 -8.81 3.96
N SER A 277 48.59 -8.54 3.01
CA SER A 277 47.66 -9.54 2.47
C SER A 277 48.40 -10.36 1.41
N PRO A 278 48.17 -11.67 1.30
CA PRO A 278 48.92 -12.52 0.38
C PRO A 278 48.67 -12.13 -1.08
N GLU A 279 49.76 -12.12 -1.84
CA GLU A 279 49.85 -11.93 -3.28
C GLU A 279 48.79 -12.76 -4.03
N ILE A 280 47.79 -12.08 -4.61
CA ILE A 280 46.84 -12.71 -5.52
C ILE A 280 47.53 -12.84 -6.88
N GLN A 281 47.86 -14.06 -7.27
CA GLN A 281 48.32 -14.38 -8.62
C GLN A 281 47.27 -13.90 -9.65
N PRO A 282 47.67 -13.29 -10.79
CA PRO A 282 46.71 -12.90 -11.81
C PRO A 282 46.09 -14.16 -12.41
N SER A 283 44.78 -14.35 -12.17
CA SER A 283 44.01 -15.36 -12.89
C SER A 283 43.96 -15.01 -14.38
N PRO A 284 44.04 -15.99 -15.28
CA PRO A 284 44.13 -15.75 -16.72
C PRO A 284 42.91 -14.97 -17.23
N GLU A 285 43.14 -13.97 -18.09
CA GLU A 285 42.10 -13.23 -18.82
C GLU A 285 41.16 -14.20 -19.54
N LEU A 286 40.00 -14.46 -18.94
CA LEU A 286 38.88 -15.04 -19.67
C LEU A 286 38.29 -13.92 -20.53
N LYS A 287 38.73 -13.81 -21.79
CA LYS A 287 38.03 -13.01 -22.80
C LYS A 287 36.59 -13.51 -22.88
N LEU A 288 35.68 -12.78 -22.25
CA LEU A 288 34.24 -12.96 -22.47
C LEU A 288 34.01 -12.81 -23.98
N PRO A 289 33.37 -13.77 -24.67
CA PRO A 289 32.88 -13.51 -26.01
C PRO A 289 31.94 -12.32 -25.92
N LEU A 290 32.15 -11.33 -26.78
CA LEU A 290 31.23 -10.21 -26.95
C LEU A 290 29.80 -10.79 -27.07
N PRO A 291 28.82 -10.24 -26.35
CA PRO A 291 27.45 -10.69 -26.50
C PRO A 291 27.07 -10.57 -27.97
N PRO A 292 26.38 -11.57 -28.57
CA PRO A 292 25.84 -11.39 -29.91
C PRO A 292 24.98 -10.12 -29.88
N SER A 293 25.26 -9.21 -30.80
CA SER A 293 24.42 -8.04 -31.04
C SER A 293 22.97 -8.48 -31.06
N LEU A 294 22.17 -7.96 -30.13
CA LEU A 294 20.72 -8.16 -30.09
C LEU A 294 20.19 -8.05 -31.52
N PRO A 295 19.38 -9.01 -32.01
CA PRO A 295 18.66 -8.82 -33.26
C PRO A 295 17.93 -7.49 -33.14
N LEU A 296 18.23 -6.56 -34.06
CA LEU A 296 17.46 -5.33 -34.21
C LEU A 296 15.99 -5.73 -34.21
N GLU A 297 15.22 -5.31 -33.21
CA GLU A 297 13.77 -5.46 -33.27
C GLU A 297 13.33 -4.94 -34.65
N PRO A 298 12.57 -5.73 -35.43
CA PRO A 298 12.03 -5.23 -36.68
C PRO A 298 11.17 -4.03 -36.33
N LYS A 299 11.66 -2.85 -36.74
CA LYS A 299 10.97 -1.56 -36.59
C LYS A 299 9.51 -1.77 -37.04
N PRO A 300 8.51 -1.32 -36.24
CA PRO A 300 7.10 -1.52 -36.60
C PRO A 300 6.89 -1.05 -38.04
N PRO A 301 6.12 -1.82 -38.85
CA PRO A 301 6.01 -1.58 -40.28
C PRO A 301 5.67 -0.12 -40.51
N LEU A 302 6.39 0.49 -41.46
CA LEU A 302 6.28 1.89 -41.86
C LEU A 302 4.82 2.23 -42.16
N THR A 303 4.08 2.61 -41.12
CA THR A 303 2.71 3.10 -41.24
C THR A 303 2.83 4.39 -42.02
N GLU A 304 2.12 4.41 -43.15
CA GLU A 304 2.02 5.54 -44.08
C GLU A 304 1.97 6.85 -43.31
N LEU A 305 2.74 7.83 -43.78
CA LEU A 305 2.77 9.15 -43.16
C LEU A 305 1.34 9.67 -43.09
N ASN A 306 0.89 10.11 -41.92
CA ASN A 306 -0.46 10.65 -41.79
C ASN A 306 -0.59 11.88 -42.73
N SER A 307 -1.71 12.09 -43.41
CA SER A 307 -1.86 13.19 -44.39
C SER A 307 -1.50 14.57 -43.81
N ARG A 308 -1.64 14.75 -42.49
CA ARG A 308 -1.20 15.96 -41.75
C ARG A 308 0.31 16.10 -41.63
N GLN A 309 1.03 14.99 -41.54
CA GLN A 309 2.50 14.96 -41.53
C GLN A 309 3.07 15.26 -42.92
N GLU A 310 2.40 14.85 -43.99
CA GLU A 310 2.78 15.20 -45.36
C GLU A 310 2.61 16.71 -45.62
N GLN A 311 1.47 17.28 -45.25
CA GLN A 311 1.22 18.72 -45.33
C GLN A 311 2.20 19.55 -44.49
N LEU A 312 2.63 19.02 -43.33
CA LEU A 312 3.68 19.64 -42.53
C LEU A 312 5.02 19.67 -43.25
N LEU A 313 5.41 18.57 -43.90
CA LEU A 313 6.68 18.51 -44.63
C LEU A 313 6.67 19.46 -45.83
N GLU A 314 5.54 19.60 -46.52
CA GLU A 314 5.37 20.59 -47.58
C GLU A 314 5.51 22.03 -47.05
N HIS A 315 4.87 22.34 -45.92
CA HIS A 315 5.00 23.65 -45.28
C HIS A 315 6.43 23.91 -44.77
N LEU A 316 7.13 22.89 -44.27
CA LEU A 316 8.51 23.01 -43.78
C LEU A 316 9.53 23.22 -44.89
N LYS A 317 9.26 22.79 -46.13
CA LYS A 317 10.07 23.17 -47.30
C LYS A 317 10.06 24.68 -47.54
N THR A 318 8.97 25.37 -47.20
CA THR A 318 8.82 26.82 -47.40
C THR A 318 9.22 27.64 -46.16
N ALA A 319 8.80 27.22 -44.97
CA ALA A 319 8.94 28.02 -43.74
C ALA A 319 10.25 27.78 -42.97
N LYS A 320 11.04 26.75 -43.33
CA LYS A 320 12.33 26.33 -42.74
C LYS A 320 12.32 25.92 -41.25
N LYS A 321 11.44 26.48 -40.41
CA LYS A 321 11.35 26.18 -38.96
C LYS A 321 9.89 26.13 -38.50
N ILE A 322 9.59 25.25 -37.53
CA ILE A 322 8.29 25.25 -36.86
C ILE A 322 8.42 24.92 -35.36
N THR A 323 7.68 25.63 -34.52
CA THR A 323 7.55 25.30 -33.10
C THR A 323 6.32 24.43 -32.83
N ARG A 324 6.29 23.77 -31.66
CA ARG A 324 5.14 22.94 -31.24
C ARG A 324 3.83 23.71 -31.16
N LYS A 325 3.90 25.00 -30.79
CA LYS A 325 2.73 25.88 -30.66
C LYS A 325 2.20 26.30 -32.04
N GLU A 326 3.08 26.66 -32.95
CA GLU A 326 2.71 27.01 -34.33
C GLU A 326 2.11 25.81 -35.07
N TYR A 327 2.69 24.62 -34.90
CA TYR A 327 2.13 23.40 -35.46
C TYR A 327 0.72 23.10 -34.92
N ALA A 328 0.53 23.24 -33.60
CA ALA A 328 -0.77 23.07 -32.98
C ALA A 328 -1.83 24.07 -33.49
N GLN A 329 -1.43 25.32 -33.72
CA GLN A 329 -2.30 26.37 -34.26
C GLN A 329 -2.66 26.12 -35.73
N PHE A 330 -1.68 25.74 -36.56
CA PHE A 330 -1.89 25.50 -37.99
C PHE A 330 -2.89 24.38 -38.25
N PHE A 331 -2.78 23.28 -37.51
CA PHE A 331 -3.67 22.12 -37.66
C PHE A 331 -4.87 22.12 -36.70
N LYS A 332 -5.06 23.17 -35.90
CA LYS A 332 -6.10 23.27 -34.86
C LYS A 332 -6.14 22.04 -33.93
N ILE A 333 -4.98 21.53 -33.53
CA ILE A 333 -4.84 20.37 -32.65
C ILE A 333 -4.27 20.75 -31.27
N SER A 334 -4.40 19.86 -30.29
CA SER A 334 -3.81 20.07 -28.97
C SER A 334 -2.27 20.04 -29.02
N VAL A 335 -1.61 20.85 -28.19
CA VAL A 335 -0.14 20.90 -28.07
C VAL A 335 0.49 19.52 -27.72
N PRO A 336 -0.13 18.67 -26.88
CA PRO A 336 0.36 17.30 -26.65
C PRO A 336 0.31 16.40 -27.90
N THR A 337 -0.74 16.52 -28.73
CA THR A 337 -0.85 15.79 -29.99
C THR A 337 0.23 16.24 -30.98
N ALA A 338 0.39 17.55 -31.13
CA ALA A 338 1.45 18.18 -31.91
C ALA A 338 2.86 17.70 -31.50
N ALA A 339 3.11 17.57 -30.20
CA ALA A 339 4.38 17.08 -29.68
C ALA A 339 4.63 15.60 -30.02
N ARG A 340 3.59 14.75 -30.05
CA ARG A 340 3.71 13.35 -30.46
C ARG A 340 4.05 13.22 -31.94
N ASP A 341 3.38 13.99 -32.80
CA ASP A 341 3.62 13.94 -34.24
C ASP A 341 5.04 14.41 -34.60
N LEU A 342 5.50 15.51 -34.00
CA LEU A 342 6.88 15.99 -34.16
C LEU A 342 7.91 15.02 -33.59
N LYS A 343 7.59 14.31 -32.49
CA LYS A 343 8.47 13.28 -31.93
C LYS A 343 8.58 12.07 -32.86
N GLN A 344 7.47 11.63 -33.46
CA GLN A 344 7.48 10.54 -34.45
C GLN A 344 8.32 10.90 -35.68
N LEU A 345 8.21 12.13 -36.18
CA LEU A 345 9.02 12.59 -37.31
C LEU A 345 10.51 12.71 -36.97
N LEU A 346 10.84 13.02 -35.71
CA LEU A 346 12.21 13.02 -35.21
C LEU A 346 12.78 11.61 -35.03
N GLU A 347 11.98 10.66 -34.53
CA GLU A 347 12.34 9.23 -34.45
C GLU A 347 12.47 8.59 -35.85
N ARG A 348 11.76 9.11 -36.85
CA ARG A 348 11.93 8.75 -38.27
C ARG A 348 13.17 9.38 -38.91
N GLY A 349 13.86 10.30 -38.23
CA GLY A 349 15.06 10.97 -38.73
C GLY A 349 14.79 12.02 -39.83
N ILE A 350 13.53 12.42 -40.03
CA ILE A 350 13.11 13.39 -41.05
C ILE A 350 13.29 14.83 -40.54
N LEU A 351 13.14 15.04 -39.23
CA LEU A 351 13.30 16.35 -38.59
C LEU A 351 14.48 16.37 -37.63
N ILE A 352 15.17 17.51 -37.57
CA ILE A 352 16.17 17.83 -36.54
C ILE A 352 15.52 18.83 -35.59
N ALA A 353 15.65 18.61 -34.29
CA ALA A 353 15.15 19.53 -33.29
C ALA A 353 16.29 20.36 -32.68
N SER A 354 16.18 21.67 -32.84
CA SER A 354 17.18 22.67 -32.44
C SER A 354 16.60 23.63 -31.40
N GLY A 355 17.47 24.21 -30.56
CA GLY A 355 17.10 25.20 -29.54
C GLY A 355 16.97 24.65 -28.11
N PRO A 356 16.56 25.50 -27.15
CA PRO A 356 16.54 25.18 -25.72
C PRO A 356 15.53 24.10 -25.35
N LEU A 357 15.87 23.27 -24.36
CA LEU A 357 15.00 22.22 -23.82
C LEU A 357 13.76 22.86 -23.18
N GLY A 358 12.62 22.81 -23.87
CA GLY A 358 11.36 23.35 -23.36
C GLY A 358 10.45 23.91 -24.45
N PRO A 359 9.57 24.89 -24.12
CA PRO A 359 8.55 25.41 -25.03
C PRO A 359 9.11 26.22 -26.21
N GLY A 360 10.40 26.57 -26.17
CA GLY A 360 11.11 27.27 -27.25
C GLY A 360 11.85 26.36 -28.23
N ARG A 361 11.66 25.03 -28.17
CA ARG A 361 12.29 24.09 -29.11
C ARG A 361 11.59 24.14 -30.47
N TRP A 362 12.36 24.35 -31.54
CA TRP A 362 11.86 24.35 -32.92
C TRP A 362 12.42 23.14 -33.69
N TYR A 363 11.73 22.81 -34.78
CA TYR A 363 12.00 21.66 -35.61
C TYR A 363 12.23 22.12 -37.05
N GLU A 364 13.28 21.60 -37.66
CA GLU A 364 13.69 21.91 -39.03
C GLU A 364 13.79 20.60 -39.83
N LEU A 365 13.59 20.69 -41.14
CA LEU A 365 13.74 19.54 -42.02
C LEU A 365 15.21 19.13 -42.07
N LYS A 366 15.50 17.84 -41.95
CA LYS A 366 16.84 17.31 -42.20
C LYS A 366 17.09 17.39 -43.71
N HIS A 367 17.95 18.33 -44.12
CA HIS A 367 18.37 18.50 -45.52
C HIS A 367 19.20 17.32 -46.01
#